data_AF-A0A957BQT6-F1
#
_entry.id   AF-A0A957BQT6-F1
#
_cell.length_a   1.000
_cell.length_b   1.000
_cell.length_c   1.000
_cell.angle_alpha   90.00
_cell.angle_beta   90.00
_cell.angle_gamma   90.00
#
_symmetry.space_group_name_H-M   'P 1'
#
loop_
_entity.id
_entity.type
_entity.pdbx_description
1 polymer ?
#
loop_
_entity_poly.entity_id
_entity_poly.type
_entity_poly.pdbx_seq_one_letter_code
_entity_poly.pdbx_strand_id
1 'polypeptide(L)'
;MLSLLVFVIQIFLFGALALYLHHQSENYGLAPLLFFVAGLMGALNIIELLTFNIEILPGIDIRPGGHVYVPIILLIVLTVYITSGTRTARITIAGLIGIDVLIVSILLFLSLYVELRDPATIIQGFFADRSLLTPQFLRGVVASTLTFAANMFMIIIVYQGVKNAFPTFPAMLV
;
A
#
# COMPACT_ATOMS: atom_id res chain seq x y z
N MET A 1 7.58 23.97 9.02
CA MET A 1 6.66 22.88 8.61
C MET A 1 7.17 22.18 7.34
N LEU A 2 8.44 21.76 7.31
CA LEU A 2 9.06 21.22 6.09
C LEU A 2 8.66 19.76 5.84
N SER A 3 8.46 18.97 6.91
CA SER A 3 7.94 17.59 6.85
C SER A 3 6.55 17.51 6.22
N LEU A 4 5.65 18.43 6.58
CA LEU A 4 4.31 18.52 5.99
C LEU A 4 4.36 18.88 4.50
N LEU A 5 5.27 19.76 4.11
CA LEU A 5 5.48 20.10 2.70
C LEU A 5 6.01 18.89 1.91
N VAL A 6 6.97 18.15 2.47
CA VAL A 6 7.46 16.88 1.87
C VAL A 6 6.32 15.87 1.73
N PHE A 7 5.49 15.72 2.77
CA PHE A 7 4.32 14.84 2.74
C PHE A 7 3.34 15.19 1.61
N VAL A 8 3.00 16.48 1.48
CA VAL A 8 2.12 16.97 0.41
C VAL A 8 2.73 16.70 -0.96
N ILE A 9 3.99 17.07 -1.17
CA ILE A 9 4.71 16.82 -2.43
C ILE A 9 4.73 15.34 -2.76
N GLN A 10 4.96 14.47 -1.78
CA GLN A 10 5.02 13.03 -1.97
C GLN A 10 3.68 12.46 -2.46
N ILE A 11 2.56 12.90 -1.87
CA ILE A 11 1.22 12.49 -2.31
C ILE A 11 0.96 12.92 -3.75
N PHE A 12 1.24 14.19 -4.08
CA PHE A 12 1.01 14.69 -5.43
C PHE A 12 1.91 14.00 -6.45
N LEU A 13 3.19 13.78 -6.11
CA LEU A 13 4.15 13.14 -7.00
C LEU A 13 3.80 11.68 -7.25
N PHE A 14 3.47 10.90 -6.21
CA PHE A 14 3.07 9.51 -6.37
C PHE A 14 1.69 9.36 -7.02
N GLY A 15 0.75 10.27 -6.73
CA GLY A 15 -0.55 10.31 -7.39
C GLY A 15 -0.43 10.63 -8.88
N ALA A 16 0.34 11.66 -9.24
CA ALA A 16 0.61 12.00 -10.63
C ALA A 16 1.33 10.87 -11.37
N LEU A 17 2.33 10.25 -10.74
CA LEU A 17 3.04 9.11 -11.31
C LEU A 17 2.11 7.90 -11.51
N ALA A 18 1.24 7.60 -10.54
CA ALA A 18 0.25 6.54 -10.65
C ALA A 18 -0.68 6.76 -11.86
N LEU A 19 -1.21 7.97 -12.01
CA LEU A 19 -2.07 8.32 -13.14
C LEU A 19 -1.31 8.28 -14.48
N TYR A 20 -0.07 8.78 -14.50
CA TYR A 20 0.79 8.70 -15.68
C TYR A 20 1.07 7.24 -16.10
N LEU A 21 1.43 6.37 -15.17
CA LEU A 21 1.65 4.95 -15.43
C LEU A 21 0.37 4.24 -15.86
N HIS A 22 -0.79 4.64 -15.33
CA HIS A 22 -2.07 4.14 -15.80
C HIS A 22 -2.38 4.60 -17.22
N HIS A 23 -2.13 5.87 -17.56
CA HIS A 23 -2.31 6.35 -18.93
C HIS A 23 -1.42 5.59 -19.92
N GLN A 24 -0.17 5.31 -19.53
CA GLN A 24 0.73 4.49 -20.33
C GLN A 24 0.33 3.00 -20.43
N SER A 25 -0.67 2.57 -19.68
CA SER A 25 -1.15 1.19 -19.75
C SER A 25 -1.83 0.84 -21.08
N GLU A 26 -2.25 1.84 -21.86
CA GLU A 26 -2.73 1.66 -23.22
C GLU A 26 -1.64 1.10 -24.16
N ASN A 27 -0.37 1.48 -23.93
CA ASN A 27 0.76 1.09 -24.77
C ASN A 27 1.50 -0.15 -24.25
N TYR A 28 1.65 -0.26 -22.92
CA TYR A 28 2.50 -1.28 -22.28
C TYR A 28 1.71 -2.30 -21.43
N GLY A 29 0.38 -2.18 -21.40
CA GLY A 29 -0.47 -2.92 -20.48
C GLY A 29 -0.32 -2.42 -19.03
N LEU A 30 -1.02 -3.08 -18.10
CA LEU A 30 -1.03 -2.68 -16.68
C LEU A 30 0.24 -3.04 -15.90
N ALA A 31 1.19 -3.76 -16.51
CA ALA A 31 2.39 -4.25 -15.82
C ALA A 31 3.21 -3.16 -15.13
N PRO A 32 3.51 -1.99 -15.75
CA PRO A 32 4.26 -0.91 -15.09
C PRO A 32 3.53 -0.37 -13.85
N LEU A 33 2.21 -0.21 -13.95
CA LEU A 33 1.38 0.24 -12.84
C LEU A 33 1.36 -0.78 -11.71
N LEU A 34 1.19 -2.07 -12.03
CA LEU A 34 1.21 -3.15 -11.02
C LEU A 34 2.57 -3.28 -10.35
N PHE A 35 3.67 -3.09 -11.10
CA PHE A 35 5.01 -3.06 -10.54
C PHE A 35 5.20 -1.88 -9.58
N PHE A 36 4.72 -0.69 -9.95
CA PHE A 36 4.74 0.47 -9.08
C PHE A 36 3.95 0.24 -7.79
N VAL A 37 2.73 -0.29 -7.91
CA VAL A 37 1.89 -0.67 -6.77
C VAL A 37 2.62 -1.68 -5.87
N ALA A 38 3.28 -2.68 -6.45
CA ALA A 38 4.06 -3.66 -5.68
C ALA A 38 5.22 -3.01 -4.92
N GLY A 39 5.90 -2.04 -5.53
CA GLY A 39 6.91 -1.22 -4.86
C GLY A 39 6.34 -0.42 -3.68
N LEU A 40 5.16 0.19 -3.84
CA LEU A 40 4.48 0.90 -2.74
C LEU A 40 4.11 -0.04 -1.59
N MET A 41 3.64 -1.25 -1.90
CA MET A 41 3.34 -2.29 -0.90
C MET A 41 4.58 -2.74 -0.12
N GLY A 42 5.69 -2.97 -0.82
CA GLY A 42 6.96 -3.29 -0.20
C GLY A 42 7.46 -2.16 0.72
N ALA A 43 7.42 -0.92 0.23
CA ALA A 43 7.78 0.25 1.03
C ALA A 43 6.89 0.41 2.27
N LEU A 44 5.57 0.22 2.13
CA LEU A 44 4.61 0.26 3.23
C LEU A 44 5.00 -0.75 4.32
N ASN A 45 5.27 -2.00 3.95
CA ASN A 45 5.64 -3.03 4.92
C ASN A 45 6.97 -2.73 5.64
N ILE A 46 7.97 -2.19 4.93
CA ILE A 46 9.24 -1.76 5.54
C ILE A 46 9.01 -0.62 6.54
N ILE A 47 8.19 0.37 6.18
CA ILE A 47 7.91 1.54 7.04
C ILE A 47 7.15 1.11 8.30
N GLU A 48 6.22 0.17 8.18
CA GLU A 48 5.50 -0.42 9.32
C GLU A 48 6.46 -1.16 10.26
N LEU A 49 7.41 -1.95 9.72
CA LEU A 49 8.45 -2.61 10.53
C LEU A 49 9.34 -1.60 11.29
N LEU A 50 9.59 -0.44 10.69
CA LEU A 50 10.39 0.62 11.31
C LEU A 50 9.61 1.45 12.33
N THR A 51 8.28 1.26 12.43
CA THR A 51 7.39 2.09 13.27
C THR A 51 7.62 3.59 13.03
N PHE A 52 7.86 3.94 11.77
CA PHE A 52 8.30 5.29 11.41
C PHE A 52 7.12 6.27 11.47
N ASN A 53 7.12 7.10 12.52
CA ASN A 53 6.12 8.14 12.76
C ASN A 53 6.78 9.51 12.71
N ILE A 54 6.07 10.49 12.16
CA ILE A 54 6.50 11.88 12.08
C ILE A 54 5.54 12.72 12.91
N GLU A 55 6.00 13.24 14.04
CA GLU A 55 5.24 14.20 14.83
C GLU A 55 5.30 15.58 14.15
N ILE A 56 4.14 16.11 13.73
CA ILE A 56 4.08 17.40 13.01
C ILE A 56 3.66 18.53 13.96
N LEU A 57 2.83 18.20 14.95
CA LEU A 57 2.44 19.04 16.08
C LEU A 57 2.39 18.16 17.34
N PRO A 58 2.46 18.76 18.54
CA PRO A 58 2.32 18.00 19.79
C PRO A 58 1.08 17.12 19.79
N GLY A 59 1.27 15.79 19.80
CA GLY A 59 0.20 14.80 19.78
C GLY A 59 -0.47 14.55 18.43
N ILE A 60 0.07 15.08 17.33
CA ILE A 60 -0.38 14.80 15.95
C ILE A 60 0.74 14.10 15.19
N ASP A 61 0.60 12.78 15.07
CA ASP A 61 1.53 11.92 14.35
C ASP A 61 1.01 11.61 12.94
N ILE A 62 1.87 11.81 11.94
CA ILE A 62 1.68 11.30 10.60
C ILE A 62 2.51 10.03 10.44
N ARG A 63 1.84 8.96 10.05
CA ARG A 63 2.48 7.70 9.66
C ARG A 63 2.51 7.60 8.13
N PRO A 64 3.66 7.80 7.45
CA PRO A 64 3.71 7.81 5.99
C PRO A 64 3.11 6.56 5.35
N GLY A 65 3.31 5.38 5.98
CA GLY A 65 2.70 4.10 5.60
C GLY A 65 1.19 4.23 5.32
N GLY A 66 0.43 4.59 6.36
CA GLY A 66 -1.03 4.72 6.28
C GLY A 66 -1.53 5.98 5.58
N HIS A 67 -0.77 7.08 5.59
CA HIS A 67 -1.26 8.39 5.14
C HIS A 67 -0.80 8.78 3.72
N VAL A 68 0.21 8.12 3.17
CA VAL A 68 0.68 8.34 1.79
C VAL A 68 0.40 7.11 0.94
N TYR A 69 0.98 5.96 1.28
CA TYR A 69 0.97 4.79 0.40
C TYR A 69 -0.42 4.19 0.25
N VAL A 70 -1.17 4.03 1.35
CA VAL A 70 -2.54 3.47 1.30
C VAL A 70 -3.45 4.32 0.39
N PRO A 71 -3.57 5.65 0.53
CA PRO A 71 -4.35 6.47 -0.39
C PRO A 71 -3.95 6.31 -1.86
N ILE A 72 -2.66 6.23 -2.18
CA ILE A 72 -2.19 6.07 -3.56
C ILE A 72 -2.56 4.67 -4.11
N ILE A 73 -2.44 3.61 -3.30
CA ILE A 73 -2.86 2.27 -3.69
C ILE A 73 -4.37 2.24 -3.95
N LEU A 74 -5.16 2.86 -3.07
CA LEU A 74 -6.61 2.97 -3.23
C LEU A 74 -6.99 3.75 -4.49
N LEU A 75 -6.29 4.85 -4.77
CA LEU A 75 -6.44 5.62 -6.01
C LEU A 75 -6.21 4.72 -7.23
N ILE A 76 -5.13 3.94 -7.23
CA ILE A 76 -4.80 3.06 -8.35
C ILE A 76 -5.88 1.98 -8.55
N VAL A 77 -6.30 1.32 -7.47
CA VAL A 77 -7.35 0.29 -7.56
C VAL A 77 -8.67 0.90 -8.05
N LEU A 78 -9.02 2.09 -7.56
CA LEU A 78 -10.22 2.80 -8.02
C LEU A 78 -10.12 3.17 -9.51
N THR A 79 -9.00 3.72 -9.94
CA THR A 79 -8.77 4.06 -11.36
C THR A 79 -8.93 2.82 -12.24
N VAL A 80 -8.28 1.71 -11.88
CA VAL A 80 -8.40 0.43 -12.62
C VAL A 80 -9.85 -0.08 -12.60
N TYR A 81 -10.56 0.05 -11.48
CA TYR A 81 -11.97 -0.33 -11.38
C TYR A 81 -12.86 0.46 -12.33
N ILE A 82 -12.64 1.77 -12.41
CA ILE A 82 -13.43 2.69 -13.23
C ILE A 82 -13.16 2.48 -14.71
N THR A 83 -11.88 2.41 -15.10
CA THR A 83 -11.48 2.40 -16.52
C THR A 83 -11.45 0.99 -17.12
N SER A 84 -11.01 0.00 -16.35
CA SER A 84 -10.76 -1.37 -16.83
C SER A 84 -11.78 -2.39 -16.29
N GLY A 85 -12.73 -1.95 -15.47
CA GLY A 85 -13.83 -2.74 -14.95
C GLY A 85 -13.48 -3.66 -13.77
N THR A 86 -14.51 -4.35 -13.27
CA THR A 86 -14.47 -5.17 -12.05
C THR A 86 -13.50 -6.34 -12.13
N ARG A 87 -13.40 -7.01 -13.29
CA ARG A 87 -12.53 -8.19 -13.44
C ARG A 87 -11.06 -7.82 -13.22
N THR A 88 -10.62 -6.76 -13.88
CA THR A 88 -9.23 -6.28 -13.81
C THR A 88 -8.91 -5.78 -12.41
N ALA A 89 -9.80 -5.01 -11.80
CA ALA A 89 -9.63 -4.55 -10.41
C ALA A 89 -9.53 -5.71 -9.41
N ARG A 90 -10.31 -6.78 -9.57
CA ARG A 90 -10.20 -7.99 -8.72
C ARG A 90 -8.84 -8.66 -8.84
N ILE A 91 -8.29 -8.73 -10.06
CA ILE A 91 -6.94 -9.27 -10.28
C ILE A 91 -5.89 -8.39 -9.61
N THR A 92 -6.01 -7.06 -9.72
CA THR A 92 -5.12 -6.12 -9.02
C THR A 92 -5.17 -6.32 -7.51
N ILE A 93 -6.36 -6.42 -6.92
CA ILE A 93 -6.53 -6.66 -5.48
C ILE A 93 -5.96 -8.03 -5.07
N ALA A 94 -6.21 -9.09 -5.86
CA ALA A 94 -5.63 -10.40 -5.59
C ALA A 94 -4.09 -10.36 -5.65
N GLY A 95 -3.52 -9.60 -6.59
CA GLY A 95 -2.08 -9.35 -6.66
C GLY A 95 -1.54 -8.63 -5.43
N LEU A 96 -2.24 -7.60 -4.96
CA LEU A 96 -1.91 -6.89 -3.71
C LEU A 96 -1.87 -7.83 -2.50
N ILE A 97 -2.90 -8.65 -2.33
CA ILE A 97 -2.96 -9.67 -1.27
C ILE A 97 -1.82 -10.66 -1.42
N GLY A 98 -1.52 -11.09 -2.65
CA GLY A 98 -0.39 -11.98 -2.94
C GLY A 98 0.95 -11.40 -2.52
N ILE A 99 1.16 -10.09 -2.68
CA ILE A 99 2.38 -9.39 -2.25
C ILE A 99 2.47 -9.35 -0.72
N ASP A 100 1.39 -9.07 -0.01
CA ASP A 100 1.40 -9.11 1.46
C ASP A 100 1.69 -10.52 1.99
N VAL A 101 1.05 -11.54 1.41
CA VAL A 101 1.31 -12.94 1.76
C VAL A 101 2.77 -13.31 1.47
N LEU A 102 3.33 -12.86 0.36
CA LEU A 102 4.74 -13.07 0.04
C LEU A 102 5.66 -12.40 1.07
N ILE A 103 5.39 -11.16 1.44
CA ILE A 103 6.18 -10.42 2.45
C ILE A 103 6.11 -11.14 3.80
N VAL A 104 4.93 -11.52 4.26
CA VAL A 104 4.75 -12.29 5.50
C VAL A 104 5.52 -13.61 5.44
N SER A 105 5.48 -14.31 4.29
CA SER A 105 6.22 -15.54 4.09
C SER A 105 7.74 -15.32 4.17
N ILE A 106 8.25 -14.26 3.54
CA ILE A 106 9.68 -13.89 3.62
C ILE A 106 10.07 -13.58 5.07
N LEU A 107 9.28 -12.78 5.78
CA LEU A 107 9.54 -12.44 7.19
C LEU A 107 9.50 -13.68 8.10
N LEU A 108 8.62 -14.63 7.82
CA LEU A 108 8.57 -15.91 8.52
C LEU A 108 9.88 -16.69 8.34
N PHE A 109 10.35 -16.86 7.10
CA PHE A 109 11.62 -17.56 6.86
C PHE A 109 12.81 -16.83 7.48
N LEU A 110 12.83 -15.49 7.46
CA LEU A 110 13.86 -14.70 8.15
C LEU A 110 13.82 -14.91 9.67
N SER A 111 12.63 -14.96 10.29
CA SER A 111 12.48 -15.28 11.71
C SER A 111 13.02 -16.67 12.03
N LEU A 112 12.70 -17.66 11.18
CA LEU A 112 13.19 -19.03 11.34
C LEU A 112 14.72 -19.12 11.24
N TYR A 113 15.35 -18.35 10.33
CA TYR A 113 16.81 -18.29 10.27
C TYR A 113 17.43 -17.75 11.56
N VAL A 114 16.80 -16.78 12.22
CA VAL A 114 17.28 -16.22 13.49
C VAL A 114 17.07 -17.19 14.66
N GLU A 115 15.90 -17.83 14.72
CA GLU A 115 15.51 -18.71 15.83
C GLU A 115 16.18 -20.08 15.78
N LEU A 116 16.36 -20.66 14.59
CA LEU A 116 16.92 -22.01 14.40
C LEU A 116 18.42 -21.98 14.09
N ARG A 117 19.11 -20.87 14.36
CA ARG A 117 20.54 -20.73 14.04
C ARG A 117 21.40 -21.67 14.88
N ASP A 118 22.39 -22.28 14.21
CA ASP A 118 23.50 -22.92 14.90
C ASP A 118 24.36 -21.86 15.60
N PRO A 119 24.88 -22.09 16.82
CA PRO A 119 25.82 -21.20 17.49
C PRO A 119 27.02 -20.75 16.63
N ALA A 120 27.45 -21.56 15.66
CA ALA A 120 28.52 -21.20 14.71
C ALA A 120 28.08 -20.22 13.61
N THR A 121 26.78 -19.99 13.44
CA THR A 121 26.22 -19.13 12.38
C THR A 121 26.16 -17.67 12.84
N ILE A 122 26.98 -16.82 12.22
CA ILE A 122 26.97 -15.39 12.47
C ILE A 122 25.93 -14.73 11.58
N ILE A 123 24.82 -14.28 12.17
CA ILE A 123 23.79 -13.50 11.48
C ILE A 123 24.06 -12.02 11.73
N GLN A 124 24.23 -11.25 10.65
CA GLN A 124 24.42 -9.80 10.70
C GLN A 124 23.34 -9.11 9.88
N GLY A 125 22.85 -7.96 10.37
CA GLY A 125 21.90 -7.14 9.65
C GLY A 125 20.92 -6.43 10.58
N PHE A 126 20.18 -5.50 10.00
CA PHE A 126 19.21 -4.65 10.73
C PHE A 126 18.15 -5.46 11.51
N PHE A 127 17.87 -6.69 11.05
CA PHE A 127 16.85 -7.57 11.60
C PHE A 127 17.41 -8.71 12.47
N ALA A 128 18.74 -8.80 12.63
CA ALA A 128 19.38 -9.89 13.38
C ALA A 128 19.09 -9.82 14.89
N ASP A 129 18.90 -8.61 15.42
CA ASP A 129 18.71 -8.34 16.85
C ASP A 129 17.26 -8.00 17.21
N ARG A 130 16.33 -8.06 16.24
CA ARG A 130 14.92 -7.72 16.44
C ARG A 130 14.04 -8.93 16.17
N SER A 131 13.07 -9.18 17.05
CA SER A 131 11.98 -10.09 16.74
C SER A 131 11.19 -9.51 15.56
N LEU A 132 11.25 -10.18 14.42
CA LEU A 132 10.62 -9.75 13.17
C LEU A 132 9.10 -9.92 13.22
N LEU A 133 8.64 -11.03 13.80
CA LEU A 133 7.23 -11.37 13.95
C LEU A 133 6.76 -11.09 15.38
N THR A 134 6.70 -9.82 15.76
CA THR A 134 6.08 -9.45 17.02
C THR A 134 4.54 -9.59 16.95
N PRO A 135 3.86 -9.88 18.07
CA PRO A 135 2.40 -9.80 18.13
C PRO A 135 1.85 -8.43 17.70
N GLN A 136 2.62 -7.37 17.94
CA GLN A 136 2.30 -6.00 17.50
C GLN A 136 2.30 -5.89 15.97
N PHE A 137 3.31 -6.44 15.31
CA PHE A 137 3.41 -6.48 13.85
C PHE A 137 2.26 -7.27 13.24
N LEU A 138 1.98 -8.48 13.75
CA LEU A 138 0.88 -9.31 13.26
C LEU A 138 -0.49 -8.61 13.43
N ARG A 139 -0.72 -7.96 14.57
CA ARG A 139 -1.91 -7.11 14.76
C ARG A 139 -1.93 -5.94 13.78
N GLY A 140 -0.78 -5.32 13.51
CA GLY A 140 -0.63 -4.25 12.54
C GLY A 140 -1.01 -4.69 11.12
N VAL A 141 -0.52 -5.85 10.68
CA VAL A 141 -0.84 -6.44 9.38
C VAL A 141 -2.33 -6.76 9.28
N VAL A 142 -2.92 -7.43 10.27
CA VAL A 142 -4.35 -7.75 10.25
C VAL A 142 -5.21 -6.48 10.24
N ALA A 143 -4.86 -5.49 11.08
CA ALA A 143 -5.56 -4.22 11.14
C ALA A 143 -5.43 -3.44 9.82
N SER A 144 -4.26 -3.44 9.18
CA SER A 144 -4.04 -2.76 7.90
C SER A 144 -4.80 -3.45 6.76
N THR A 145 -4.81 -4.79 6.71
CA THR A 145 -5.60 -5.55 5.73
C THR A 145 -7.09 -5.29 5.89
N LEU A 146 -7.62 -5.32 7.11
CA LEU A 146 -9.04 -5.03 7.38
C LEU A 146 -9.41 -3.59 7.04
N THR A 147 -8.57 -2.63 7.42
CA THR A 147 -8.79 -1.21 7.11
C THR A 147 -8.73 -0.98 5.60
N PHE A 148 -7.80 -1.62 4.90
CA PHE A 148 -7.70 -1.55 3.44
C PHE A 148 -8.94 -2.12 2.76
N ALA A 149 -9.44 -3.28 3.21
CA ALA A 149 -10.67 -3.87 2.70
C ALA A 149 -11.89 -2.97 2.94
N ALA A 150 -12.02 -2.40 4.14
CA ALA A 150 -13.08 -1.47 4.50
C ALA A 150 -13.03 -0.19 3.64
N ASN A 151 -11.84 0.38 3.46
CA ASN A 151 -11.63 1.55 2.60
C ASN A 151 -12.01 1.26 1.15
N MET A 152 -11.64 0.08 0.63
CA MET A 152 -12.01 -0.29 -0.73
C MET A 152 -13.51 -0.46 -0.89
N PHE A 153 -14.16 -1.12 0.06
CA PHE A 153 -15.61 -1.27 0.07
C PHE A 153 -16.31 0.09 0.13
N MET A 154 -15.87 0.98 1.01
CA MET A 154 -16.41 2.33 1.15
C MET A 154 -16.23 3.13 -0.14
N ILE A 155 -15.04 3.12 -0.74
CA ILE A 155 -14.75 3.85 -1.98
C ILE A 155 -15.64 3.35 -3.13
N ILE A 156 -15.85 2.04 -3.25
CA ILE A 156 -16.73 1.47 -4.28
C ILE A 156 -18.18 1.90 -4.05
N ILE A 157 -18.68 1.84 -2.80
CA ILE A 157 -20.04 2.30 -2.47
C ILE A 157 -20.20 3.77 -2.80
N VAL A 158 -19.26 4.62 -2.38
CA VAL A 158 -19.29 6.06 -2.62
C VAL A 158 -19.29 6.32 -4.13
N TYR A 159 -18.39 5.70 -4.87
CA TYR A 159 -18.34 5.85 -6.33
C TYR A 159 -19.65 5.43 -7.00
N GLN A 160 -20.20 4.26 -6.66
CA GLN A 160 -21.45 3.79 -7.25
C GLN A 160 -22.65 4.64 -6.82
N GLY A 161 -22.67 5.12 -5.57
CA GLY A 161 -23.68 6.04 -5.07
C GLY A 161 -23.68 7.35 -5.86
N VAL A 162 -22.50 7.96 -6.06
CA VAL A 162 -22.36 9.19 -6.86
C VAL A 162 -22.76 8.94 -8.31
N LYS A 163 -22.31 7.83 -8.93
CA LYS A 163 -22.65 7.49 -10.30
C LYS A 163 -24.16 7.30 -10.50
N ASN A 164 -24.85 6.68 -9.54
CA ASN A 164 -26.30 6.46 -9.61
C ASN A 164 -27.11 7.73 -9.34
N ALA A 165 -26.66 8.59 -8.40
CA ALA A 165 -27.32 9.84 -8.08
C ALA A 165 -27.09 10.93 -9.14
N PHE A 166 -25.92 10.93 -9.79
CA PHE A 166 -25.51 11.91 -10.80
C PHE A 166 -24.95 11.21 -12.04
N PRO A 167 -25.82 10.67 -12.93
CA PRO A 167 -25.39 9.84 -14.07
C PRO A 167 -24.45 10.55 -15.05
N THR A 168 -24.53 11.88 -15.14
CA THR A 168 -23.73 12.72 -16.04
C THR A 168 -22.38 13.15 -15.46
N PHE A 169 -22.18 13.04 -14.14
CA PHE A 169 -20.94 13.50 -13.50
C PHE A 169 -19.69 12.70 -13.90
N PRO A 170 -19.75 11.35 -13.99
CA PRO A 170 -18.60 10.55 -14.43
C PRO A 170 -18.22 10.80 -15.89
N ALA A 171 -19.18 11.22 -16.73
CA ALA A 171 -18.95 11.50 -18.15
C ALA A 171 -18.26 12.84 -18.41
N MET A 172 -18.15 13.71 -17.40
CA MET A 172 -17.39 14.97 -17.49
C MET A 172 -15.93 14.85 -17.05
N LEU A 173 -15.54 13.70 -16.47
CA LEU A 173 -14.20 13.43 -15.94
C LEU A 173 -13.34 12.56 -16.87
N VAL A 174 -13.89 12.15 -18.01
CA VAL A 174 -13.22 11.43 -19.11
C VAL A 174 -13.18 12.36 -20.31
#